data_AF-A0A2S4LR67-F1
#
_entry.id   AF-A0A2S4LR67-F1
#
_cell.length_a   1.000
_cell.length_b   1.000
_cell.length_c   1.000
_cell.angle_alpha   90.00
_cell.angle_beta   90.00
_cell.angle_gamma   90.00
#
_symmetry.space_group_name_H-M   'P 1'
#
loop_
_entity.id
_entity.type
_entity.pdbx_description
1 polymer ?
#
loop_
_entity_poly.entity_id
_entity_poly.type
_entity_poly.pdbx_seq_one_letter_code
_entity_poly.pdbx_strand_id
1 'polypeptide(L)'
;MEFAVTNPSVHLLILGATVFAALSPFIFIAIREAVKRQRQEIVRDLAAVFDIAGPSSQRLIPSFEFVKYKYFVGRPKLFGKGGSPDSSEGSLDIFDRSRHREDFTTAAWILGSIAFSVLAAVAVFHTLSLLATLLCATGSGFAWLDGTCLTDQNRTAVWLFGVCAAFAGSYLTALRNLYRAIKNFDLSPATIVGETIKIVIGIVLAPILVVGLLRFGTSLAEAIATLEDPMRSPLVLALAITGCFVAGIMPDVVLRNILQRDKLKNFKREEREVFRAFKITPVEIIDGIDSEIRVRLDDHHIHSTQNLAAANPLMLFVETPYGVYQIMDWVAQAQLCCSVGRERVIRLWPLGVRTLFDLERLAAPSVTRNEALLLEVGRIILGAPMIDAAADRQAAVDLVVASIELRLDDPHVQRLRQIFIAVGDRLGPDCRRFRAQPAGASGNAT
;
A
#
# COMPACT_ATOMS: atom_id res chain seq x y z
N MET A 1 18.63 0.01 -43.28
CA MET A 1 18.71 0.47 -41.88
C MET A 1 19.74 1.59 -41.68
N GLU A 2 20.47 2.03 -42.72
CA GLU A 2 21.51 3.07 -42.64
C GLU A 2 21.03 4.53 -42.81
N PHE A 3 19.83 4.79 -43.33
CA PHE A 3 19.44 6.15 -43.75
C PHE A 3 18.86 7.07 -42.66
N ALA A 4 18.46 6.56 -41.49
CA ALA A 4 17.93 7.39 -40.38
C ALA A 4 19.02 7.83 -39.37
N VAL A 5 20.29 7.50 -39.63
CA VAL A 5 21.39 7.44 -38.64
C VAL A 5 22.30 8.67 -38.68
N THR A 6 21.94 9.76 -39.37
CA THR A 6 22.87 10.90 -39.60
C THR A 6 22.64 12.13 -38.73
N ASN A 7 21.59 12.18 -37.89
CA ASN A 7 21.36 13.34 -37.00
C ASN A 7 21.97 13.11 -35.60
N PRO A 8 23.05 13.82 -35.22
CA PRO A 8 23.74 13.60 -33.95
C PRO A 8 22.84 13.86 -32.73
N SER A 9 21.85 14.74 -32.86
CA SER A 9 20.90 15.05 -31.78
C SER A 9 19.98 13.88 -31.43
N VAL A 10 19.55 13.11 -32.44
CA VAL A 10 18.68 11.93 -32.23
C VAL A 10 19.46 10.81 -31.55
N HIS A 11 20.72 10.60 -31.95
CA HIS A 11 21.62 9.64 -31.28
C HIS A 11 21.84 9.97 -29.82
N LEU A 12 22.07 11.24 -29.50
CA LEU A 12 22.27 11.68 -28.12
C LEU A 12 21.02 11.46 -27.27
N LEU A 13 19.82 11.67 -27.84
CA LEU A 13 18.54 11.37 -27.17
C LEU A 13 18.36 9.87 -26.91
N ILE A 14 18.58 9.02 -27.92
CA ILE A 14 18.46 7.56 -27.79
C ILE A 14 19.48 7.04 -26.75
N LEU A 15 20.72 7.51 -26.81
CA LEU A 15 21.77 7.15 -25.87
C LEU A 15 21.39 7.59 -24.45
N GLY A 16 20.94 8.82 -24.27
CA GLY A 16 20.50 9.35 -22.98
C GLY A 16 19.35 8.54 -22.37
N ALA A 17 18.33 8.22 -23.16
CA ALA A 17 17.21 7.39 -22.71
C ALA A 17 17.62 5.95 -22.38
N THR A 18 18.52 5.37 -23.16
CA THR A 18 19.06 4.02 -22.94
C THR A 18 19.87 3.96 -21.64
N VAL A 19 20.74 4.95 -21.41
CA VAL A 19 21.52 5.09 -20.17
C VAL A 19 20.58 5.29 -18.98
N PHE A 20 19.57 6.13 -19.09
CA PHE A 20 18.56 6.31 -18.04
C PHE A 20 17.84 4.99 -17.70
N ALA A 21 17.42 4.24 -18.72
CA ALA A 21 16.75 2.95 -18.53
C ALA A 21 17.67 1.92 -17.84
N ALA A 22 18.94 1.85 -18.26
CA ALA A 22 19.94 0.99 -17.63
C ALA A 22 20.19 1.36 -16.16
N LEU A 23 20.22 2.65 -15.84
CA LEU A 23 20.51 3.15 -14.49
C LEU A 23 19.29 3.20 -13.58
N SER A 24 18.07 3.07 -14.11
CA SER A 24 16.82 3.19 -13.35
C SER A 24 16.76 2.36 -12.05
N PRO A 25 17.12 1.06 -11.99
CA PRO A 25 17.07 0.32 -10.73
C PRO A 25 18.06 0.87 -9.69
N PHE A 26 19.24 1.34 -10.12
CA PHE A 26 20.24 1.94 -9.22
C PHE A 26 19.77 3.28 -8.67
N ILE A 27 19.09 4.09 -9.48
CA ILE A 27 18.45 5.33 -9.02
C ILE A 27 17.43 5.02 -7.92
N PHE A 28 16.57 4.01 -8.12
CA PHE A 28 15.60 3.60 -7.12
C PHE A 28 16.24 3.06 -5.83
N ILE A 29 17.34 2.31 -5.93
CA ILE A 29 18.11 1.86 -4.77
C ILE A 29 18.70 3.05 -4.00
N ALA A 30 19.29 4.03 -4.70
CA ALA A 30 19.82 5.23 -4.07
C ALA A 30 18.74 6.03 -3.34
N ILE A 31 17.57 6.20 -3.96
CA ILE A 31 16.41 6.85 -3.32
C ILE A 31 15.94 6.05 -2.11
N ARG A 32 15.85 4.71 -2.20
CA ARG A 32 15.50 3.84 -1.06
C ARG A 32 16.44 4.07 0.12
N GLU A 33 17.75 4.17 -0.12
CA GLU A 33 18.72 4.36 0.96
C GLU A 33 18.61 5.76 1.60
N ALA A 34 18.29 6.78 0.81
CA ALA A 34 17.97 8.11 1.34
C ALA A 34 16.72 8.09 2.22
N VAL A 35 15.62 7.47 1.74
CA VAL A 35 14.37 7.31 2.50
C VAL A 35 14.60 6.50 3.78
N LYS A 36 15.41 5.44 3.71
CA LYS A 36 15.79 4.63 4.87
C LYS A 36 16.45 5.48 5.96
N ARG A 37 17.45 6.29 5.60
CA ARG A 37 18.18 7.14 6.56
C ARG A 37 17.26 8.15 7.23
N GLN A 38 16.43 8.83 6.44
CA GLN A 38 15.44 9.78 6.95
C GLN A 38 14.47 9.10 7.94
N ARG A 39 13.93 7.92 7.59
CA ARG A 39 13.00 7.19 8.47
C ARG A 39 13.68 6.69 9.73
N GLN A 40 14.94 6.25 9.65
CA GLN A 40 15.72 5.86 10.82
C GLN A 40 15.94 7.02 11.78
N GLU A 41 16.16 8.24 11.29
CA GLU A 41 16.24 9.44 12.13
C GLU A 41 14.94 9.67 12.89
N ILE A 42 13.79 9.67 12.20
CA ILE A 42 12.47 9.81 12.84
C ILE A 42 12.24 8.74 13.91
N VAL A 43 12.61 7.48 13.63
CA VAL A 43 12.46 6.38 14.59
C VAL A 43 13.39 6.53 15.80
N ARG A 44 14.61 7.04 15.61
CA ARG A 44 15.54 7.34 16.71
C ARG A 44 15.04 8.48 17.60
N ASP A 45 14.49 9.53 16.99
CA ASP A 45 13.88 10.64 17.73
C ASP A 45 12.67 10.15 18.53
N LEU A 46 11.82 9.32 17.90
CA LEU A 46 10.70 8.67 18.57
C LEU A 46 11.18 7.77 19.72
N ALA A 47 12.30 7.06 19.54
CA ALA A 47 12.90 6.22 20.58
C ALA A 47 13.37 7.05 21.78
N ALA A 48 14.09 8.14 21.54
CA ALA A 48 14.53 9.05 22.58
C ALA A 48 13.34 9.58 23.39
N VAL A 49 12.27 9.97 22.69
CA VAL A 49 11.02 10.41 23.32
C VAL A 49 10.47 9.32 24.24
N PHE A 50 10.39 8.04 23.81
CA PHE A 50 9.93 6.90 24.61
C PHE A 50 10.88 6.45 25.73
N ASP A 51 12.20 6.54 25.56
CA ASP A 51 13.18 6.09 26.54
C ASP A 51 13.37 7.09 27.71
N ILE A 52 13.06 8.38 27.52
CA ILE A 52 13.11 9.42 28.59
C ILE A 52 12.12 9.11 29.75
N ALA A 53 11.14 8.23 29.56
CA ALA A 53 10.08 7.93 30.53
C ALA A 53 10.53 7.18 31.82
N GLY A 54 11.83 6.91 31.98
CA GLY A 54 12.44 6.48 33.25
C GLY A 54 12.45 4.96 33.50
N PRO A 55 13.22 4.47 34.49
CA PRO A 55 13.49 3.04 34.71
C PRO A 55 12.25 2.20 35.09
N SER A 56 11.15 2.80 35.55
CA SER A 56 9.87 2.14 35.78
C SER A 56 9.00 1.99 34.52
N SER A 57 9.42 2.58 33.39
CA SER A 57 8.71 2.62 32.11
C SER A 57 9.29 1.70 31.03
N GLN A 58 10.07 0.68 31.40
CA GLN A 58 10.44 -0.42 30.49
C GLN A 58 9.23 -1.27 30.05
N ARG A 59 8.02 -0.70 29.96
CA ARG A 59 6.91 -1.31 29.25
C ARG A 59 7.23 -1.25 27.77
N LEU A 60 7.78 -2.34 27.25
CA LEU A 60 7.91 -2.61 25.82
C LEU A 60 6.56 -2.31 25.16
N ILE A 61 6.51 -1.26 24.33
CA ILE A 61 5.36 -1.00 23.46
C ILE A 61 5.59 -1.86 22.21
N PRO A 62 4.88 -2.99 22.01
CA PRO A 62 5.19 -3.92 20.93
C PRO A 62 5.12 -3.24 19.55
N SER A 63 4.15 -2.33 19.37
CA SER A 63 4.01 -1.51 18.15
C SER A 63 5.27 -0.75 17.79
N PHE A 64 6.01 -0.28 18.78
CA PHE A 64 7.21 0.50 18.55
C PHE A 64 8.40 -0.40 18.22
N GLU A 65 8.52 -1.55 18.88
CA GLU A 65 9.54 -2.55 18.56
C GLU A 65 9.38 -3.09 17.13
N PHE A 66 8.15 -3.27 16.63
CA PHE A 66 7.93 -3.61 15.22
C PHE A 66 8.40 -2.51 14.26
N VAL A 67 8.27 -1.23 14.63
CA VAL A 67 8.76 -0.09 13.84
C VAL A 67 10.29 -0.08 13.81
N LYS A 68 10.93 -0.23 14.98
CA LYS A 68 12.40 -0.36 15.09
C LYS A 68 12.92 -1.51 14.24
N TYR A 69 12.24 -2.66 14.31
CA TYR A 69 12.59 -3.86 13.55
C TYR A 69 12.45 -3.65 12.03
N LYS A 70 11.41 -2.96 11.55
CA LYS A 70 11.24 -2.67 10.11
C LYS A 70 12.36 -1.78 9.57
N TYR A 71 12.78 -0.78 10.34
CA TYR A 71 13.77 0.22 9.91
C TYR A 71 15.20 -0.06 10.37
N PHE A 72 15.46 -1.24 10.93
CA PHE A 72 16.79 -1.65 11.37
C PHE A 72 17.41 -0.71 12.42
N VAL A 73 16.57 -0.14 13.30
CA VAL A 73 17.02 0.73 14.39
C VAL A 73 17.21 -0.11 15.65
N GLY A 74 18.46 -0.48 15.93
CA GLY A 74 18.84 -1.10 17.21
C GLY A 74 18.94 -0.06 18.33
N ARG A 75 18.93 -0.52 19.60
CA ARG A 75 19.33 0.36 20.71
C ARG A 75 20.77 0.84 20.48
N PRO A 76 21.08 2.13 20.72
CA PRO A 76 22.45 2.58 20.66
C PRO A 76 23.29 1.76 21.64
N LYS A 77 24.40 1.19 21.18
CA LYS A 77 25.44 0.68 22.08
C LYS A 77 25.80 1.84 23.01
N LEU A 78 25.45 1.76 24.29
CA LEU A 78 26.07 2.61 25.28
C LEU A 78 27.56 2.27 25.29
N PHE A 79 28.33 2.97 24.45
CA PHE A 79 29.77 3.01 24.56
C PHE A 79 30.10 3.79 25.82
N GLY A 80 30.38 3.09 26.92
CA GLY A 80 31.18 3.61 28.02
C GLY A 80 30.67 3.30 29.42
N LYS A 81 31.20 2.25 30.05
CA LYS A 81 32.23 2.34 31.11
C LYS A 81 32.56 0.92 31.58
N GLY A 82 33.85 0.62 31.78
CA GLY A 82 34.30 -0.68 32.29
C GLY A 82 33.70 -0.98 33.66
N GLY A 83 32.61 -1.73 33.68
CA GLY A 83 32.06 -2.39 34.86
C GLY A 83 32.62 -3.79 34.95
N SER A 84 33.10 -4.13 36.14
CA SER A 84 33.69 -5.42 36.53
C SER A 84 32.87 -6.64 36.05
N PRO A 85 33.51 -7.79 35.71
CA PRO A 85 32.84 -8.97 35.20
C PRO A 85 32.25 -9.78 36.36
N ASP A 86 31.27 -9.22 37.07
CA ASP A 86 30.50 -9.96 38.08
C ASP A 86 29.08 -9.40 38.14
N SER A 87 28.23 -9.90 37.26
CA SER A 87 26.80 -10.06 37.51
C SER A 87 26.17 -10.77 36.32
N SER A 88 25.18 -11.57 36.65
CA SER A 88 24.42 -12.50 35.79
C SER A 88 23.56 -11.82 34.72
N GLU A 89 24.04 -10.73 34.11
CA GLU A 89 23.39 -9.98 33.00
C GLU A 89 24.04 -10.27 31.63
N GLY A 90 25.12 -11.06 31.57
CA GLY A 90 25.79 -11.43 30.32
C GLY A 90 25.03 -12.39 29.40
N SER A 91 23.93 -13.00 29.88
CA SER A 91 23.14 -13.94 29.09
C SER A 91 22.07 -13.25 28.23
N LEU A 92 21.55 -12.09 28.64
CA LEU A 92 20.54 -11.36 27.86
C LEU A 92 21.15 -10.61 26.67
N ASP A 93 22.38 -10.10 26.82
CA ASP A 93 23.11 -9.34 25.80
C ASP A 93 23.55 -10.21 24.59
N ILE A 94 23.73 -11.52 24.80
CA ILE A 94 24.05 -12.47 23.72
C ILE A 94 22.82 -12.74 22.84
N PHE A 95 21.61 -12.78 23.42
CA PHE A 95 20.37 -12.93 22.65
C PHE A 95 20.00 -11.64 21.88
N ASP A 96 20.31 -10.46 22.40
CA ASP A 96 20.00 -9.18 21.73
C ASP A 96 20.90 -8.88 20.52
N ARG A 97 22.12 -9.43 20.52
CA ARG A 97 23.03 -9.33 19.36
C ARG A 97 22.50 -10.07 18.12
N SER A 98 21.63 -11.07 18.32
CA SER A 98 21.06 -11.91 17.26
C SER A 98 19.80 -11.33 16.59
N ARG A 99 19.19 -10.27 17.15
CA ARG A 99 17.94 -9.68 16.63
C ARG A 99 18.13 -8.57 15.60
N HIS A 100 19.36 -8.30 15.19
CA HIS A 100 19.64 -7.31 14.16
C HIS A 100 19.33 -7.91 12.79
N ARG A 101 18.15 -7.61 12.25
CA ARG A 101 17.89 -7.87 10.84
C ARG A 101 18.88 -7.03 10.05
N GLU A 102 19.76 -7.68 9.30
CA GLU A 102 20.65 -6.97 8.39
C GLU A 102 19.87 -6.65 7.10
N ASP A 103 20.13 -5.48 6.51
CA ASP A 103 19.60 -5.18 5.19
C ASP A 103 20.21 -6.13 4.16
N PHE A 104 19.61 -6.21 2.96
CA PHE A 104 20.15 -7.05 1.91
C PHE A 104 21.57 -6.65 1.54
N THR A 105 22.42 -7.64 1.26
CA THR A 105 23.81 -7.39 0.86
C THR A 105 23.87 -6.58 -0.43
N THR A 106 24.89 -5.73 -0.58
CA THR A 106 25.11 -4.92 -1.80
C THR A 106 25.19 -5.79 -3.05
N ALA A 107 25.77 -6.99 -2.94
CA ALA A 107 25.82 -7.97 -4.01
C ALA A 107 24.42 -8.41 -4.48
N ALA A 108 23.47 -8.63 -3.57
CA ALA A 108 22.11 -9.02 -3.94
C ALA A 108 21.39 -7.90 -4.71
N TRP A 109 21.58 -6.64 -4.32
CA TRP A 109 21.04 -5.49 -5.04
C TRP A 109 21.61 -5.35 -6.45
N ILE A 110 22.92 -5.51 -6.61
CA ILE A 110 23.58 -5.46 -7.91
C ILE A 110 23.07 -6.60 -8.77
N LEU A 111 23.08 -7.84 -8.26
CA LEU A 111 22.66 -9.02 -9.01
C LEU A 111 21.19 -8.95 -9.45
N GLY A 112 20.30 -8.50 -8.56
CA GLY A 112 18.88 -8.29 -8.89
C GLY A 112 18.64 -7.18 -9.92
N SER A 113 19.53 -6.18 -9.98
CA SER A 113 19.40 -5.04 -10.90
C SER A 113 19.94 -5.34 -12.31
N ILE A 114 20.95 -6.21 -12.44
CA ILE A 114 21.59 -6.50 -13.74
C ILE A 114 20.57 -6.93 -14.80
N ALA A 115 19.68 -7.88 -14.46
CA ALA A 115 18.69 -8.39 -15.42
C ALA A 115 17.73 -7.29 -15.88
N PHE A 116 17.24 -6.47 -14.94
CA PHE A 116 16.37 -5.33 -15.25
C PHE A 116 17.10 -4.31 -16.14
N SER A 117 18.32 -3.91 -15.76
CA SER A 117 19.13 -2.91 -16.47
C SER A 117 19.43 -3.33 -17.91
N VAL A 118 19.86 -4.58 -18.12
CA VAL A 118 20.19 -5.10 -19.46
C VAL A 118 18.92 -5.16 -20.32
N LEU A 119 17.83 -5.73 -19.79
CA LEU A 119 16.58 -5.84 -20.53
C LEU A 119 16.02 -4.46 -20.90
N ALA A 120 15.97 -3.53 -19.94
CA ALA A 120 15.46 -2.18 -20.15
C ALA A 120 16.32 -1.40 -21.15
N ALA A 121 17.65 -1.49 -21.06
CA ALA A 121 18.56 -0.82 -21.99
C ALA A 121 18.37 -1.31 -23.43
N VAL A 122 18.39 -2.63 -23.65
CA VAL A 122 18.23 -3.24 -24.97
C VAL A 122 16.86 -2.89 -25.55
N ALA A 123 15.80 -3.02 -24.75
CA ALA A 123 14.45 -2.74 -25.20
C ALA A 123 14.22 -1.24 -25.51
N VAL A 124 14.70 -0.32 -24.66
CA VAL A 124 14.61 1.13 -24.92
C VAL A 124 15.39 1.52 -26.16
N PHE A 125 16.61 1.00 -26.33
CA PHE A 125 17.42 1.27 -27.51
C PHE A 125 16.70 0.86 -28.81
N HIS A 126 16.16 -0.37 -28.85
CA HIS A 126 15.47 -0.87 -30.04
C HIS A 126 14.13 -0.17 -30.29
N THR A 127 13.34 0.09 -29.24
CA THR A 127 12.05 0.80 -29.38
C THR A 127 12.24 2.22 -29.88
N LEU A 128 13.20 2.98 -29.35
CA LEU A 128 13.48 4.35 -29.77
C LEU A 128 14.16 4.41 -31.14
N SER A 129 15.06 3.46 -31.46
CA SER A 129 15.67 3.37 -32.79
C SER A 129 14.63 3.08 -33.85
N LEU A 130 13.68 2.17 -33.56
CA LEU A 130 12.55 1.90 -34.44
C LEU A 130 11.65 3.13 -34.60
N LEU A 131 11.31 3.81 -33.51
CA LEU A 131 10.53 5.05 -33.55
C LEU A 131 11.23 6.14 -34.39
N ALA A 132 12.54 6.33 -34.19
CA ALA A 132 13.34 7.28 -34.95
C ALA A 132 13.37 6.94 -36.45
N THR A 133 13.53 5.67 -36.80
CA THR A 133 13.51 5.26 -38.22
C THR A 133 12.18 5.56 -38.91
N LEU A 134 11.07 5.46 -38.18
CA LEU A 134 9.74 5.78 -38.71
C LEU A 134 9.53 7.27 -38.87
N LEU A 135 9.91 8.06 -37.87
CA LEU A 135 9.84 9.52 -37.91
C LEU A 135 10.72 10.11 -39.02
N CYS A 136 11.90 9.52 -39.26
CA CYS A 136 12.81 9.92 -40.34
C CYS A 136 12.34 9.44 -41.72
N ALA A 137 11.67 8.29 -41.82
CA ALA A 137 11.08 7.83 -43.08
C ALA A 137 9.90 8.72 -43.54
N THR A 138 9.19 9.35 -42.60
CA THR A 138 8.06 10.26 -42.88
C THR A 138 8.51 11.71 -43.13
N GLY A 139 9.53 11.92 -43.96
CA GLY A 139 10.06 13.24 -44.31
C GLY A 139 9.10 14.14 -45.11
N SER A 140 7.95 14.49 -44.53
CA SER A 140 7.11 15.68 -44.76
C SER A 140 5.72 15.44 -44.13
N GLY A 141 5.45 16.10 -42.99
CA GLY A 141 4.11 16.12 -42.37
C GLY A 141 3.82 14.94 -41.43
N PHE A 142 3.13 15.25 -40.33
CA PHE A 142 2.60 14.29 -39.35
C PHE A 142 1.57 13.34 -40.02
N ALA A 143 2.04 12.30 -40.71
CA ALA A 143 1.23 11.30 -41.39
C ALA A 143 0.68 10.19 -40.46
N TRP A 144 0.59 10.43 -39.15
CA TRP A 144 -0.05 9.47 -38.23
C TRP A 144 -1.58 9.39 -38.46
N LEU A 145 -2.16 10.44 -39.06
CA LEU A 145 -3.58 10.52 -39.40
C LEU A 145 -3.92 9.97 -40.80
N ASP A 146 -2.94 9.80 -41.69
CA ASP A 146 -3.21 9.49 -43.10
C ASP A 146 -2.98 8.02 -43.48
N GLY A 147 -2.64 7.14 -42.54
CA GLY A 147 -2.69 5.67 -42.70
C GLY A 147 -1.76 5.06 -43.76
N THR A 148 -1.04 5.86 -44.55
CA THR A 148 -0.25 5.45 -45.73
C THR A 148 1.12 4.86 -45.39
N CYS A 149 1.62 5.02 -44.16
CA CYS A 149 2.90 4.40 -43.75
C CYS A 149 2.76 2.90 -43.40
N LEU A 150 1.54 2.44 -43.12
CA LEU A 150 1.28 1.08 -42.65
C LEU A 150 0.82 0.13 -43.79
N THR A 151 0.63 0.65 -45.00
CA THR A 151 -0.01 -0.08 -46.10
C THR A 151 0.91 -1.10 -46.79
N ASP A 152 2.23 -0.98 -46.66
CA ASP A 152 3.20 -1.85 -47.35
C ASP A 152 4.13 -2.61 -46.39
N GLN A 153 3.64 -3.00 -45.20
CA GLN A 153 4.46 -3.67 -44.20
C GLN A 153 4.05 -5.12 -43.90
N ASN A 154 5.03 -6.01 -44.10
CA ASN A 154 5.05 -7.42 -43.73
C ASN A 154 4.44 -7.69 -42.34
N ARG A 155 3.77 -8.84 -42.20
CA ARG A 155 3.23 -9.36 -40.91
C ARG A 155 4.20 -9.23 -39.73
N THR A 156 5.50 -9.28 -39.99
CA THR A 156 6.59 -9.12 -39.00
C THR A 156 6.64 -7.73 -38.36
N ALA A 157 6.26 -6.66 -39.07
CA ALA A 157 6.24 -5.31 -38.53
C ALA A 157 5.19 -5.16 -37.43
N VAL A 158 4.00 -5.74 -37.61
CA VAL A 158 2.91 -5.71 -36.62
C VAL A 158 3.35 -6.32 -35.28
N TRP A 159 4.05 -7.46 -35.33
CA TRP A 159 4.60 -8.10 -34.14
C TRP A 159 5.67 -7.24 -33.47
N LEU A 160 6.55 -6.63 -34.26
CA LEU A 160 7.62 -5.77 -33.74
C LEU A 160 7.04 -4.53 -33.04
N PHE A 161 6.03 -3.89 -33.63
CA PHE A 161 5.31 -2.77 -33.02
C PHE A 161 4.55 -3.18 -31.76
N GLY A 162 3.85 -4.32 -31.80
CA GLY A 162 3.16 -4.85 -30.63
C GLY A 162 4.11 -5.12 -29.46
N VAL A 163 5.29 -5.69 -29.73
CA VAL A 163 6.35 -5.92 -28.74
C VAL A 163 6.86 -4.60 -28.14
N CYS A 164 7.13 -3.59 -28.99
CA CYS A 164 7.60 -2.29 -28.51
C CYS A 164 6.54 -1.58 -27.63
N ALA A 165 5.27 -1.65 -28.04
CA ALA A 165 4.15 -1.09 -27.30
C ALA A 165 3.92 -1.81 -25.96
N ALA A 166 3.97 -3.14 -25.95
CA ALA A 166 3.86 -3.94 -24.74
C ALA A 166 5.01 -3.69 -23.76
N PHE A 167 6.23 -3.54 -24.27
CA PHE A 167 7.38 -3.12 -23.47
C PHE A 167 7.15 -1.74 -22.84
N ALA A 168 6.74 -0.73 -23.62
CA ALA A 168 6.51 0.61 -23.10
C ALA A 168 5.49 0.62 -21.96
N GLY A 169 4.36 -0.10 -22.12
CA GLY A 169 3.33 -0.21 -21.08
C GLY A 169 3.84 -0.90 -19.82
N SER A 170 4.52 -2.05 -19.97
CA SER A 170 5.05 -2.81 -18.83
C SER A 170 6.20 -2.11 -18.11
N TYR A 171 7.06 -1.40 -18.84
CA TYR A 171 8.15 -0.61 -18.27
C TYR A 171 7.62 0.55 -17.42
N LEU A 172 6.61 1.30 -17.89
CA LEU A 172 5.98 2.37 -17.11
C LEU A 172 5.34 1.84 -15.83
N THR A 173 4.63 0.71 -15.90
CA THR A 173 4.07 0.04 -14.73
C THR A 173 5.18 -0.40 -13.76
N ALA A 174 6.28 -0.96 -14.26
CA ALA A 174 7.41 -1.37 -13.43
C ALA A 174 8.04 -0.19 -12.69
N LEU A 175 8.27 0.95 -13.36
CA LEU A 175 8.78 2.16 -12.71
C LEU A 175 7.83 2.65 -11.60
N ARG A 176 6.52 2.64 -11.85
CA ARG A 176 5.51 3.01 -10.86
C ARG A 176 5.51 2.06 -9.66
N ASN A 177 5.62 0.75 -9.90
CA ASN A 177 5.66 -0.26 -8.85
C ASN A 177 6.93 -0.15 -8.01
N LEU A 178 8.10 0.07 -8.62
CA LEU A 178 9.36 0.30 -7.91
C LEU A 178 9.29 1.56 -7.05
N TYR A 179 8.73 2.65 -7.57
CA TYR A 179 8.52 3.88 -6.80
C TYR A 179 7.58 3.67 -5.60
N ARG A 180 6.46 2.95 -5.81
CA ARG A 180 5.54 2.57 -4.72
C ARG A 180 6.23 1.68 -3.70
N ALA A 181 7.12 0.79 -4.14
CA ALA A 181 7.88 -0.09 -3.25
C ALA A 181 8.91 0.67 -2.38
N ILE A 182 9.39 1.81 -2.86
CA ILE A 182 10.22 2.70 -2.05
C ILE A 182 9.38 3.38 -0.98
N LYS A 183 8.22 3.95 -1.37
CA LYS A 183 7.32 4.63 -0.43
C LYS A 183 6.89 3.70 0.72
N ASN A 184 6.69 2.42 0.46
CA ASN A 184 6.24 1.44 1.46
C ASN A 184 7.37 0.70 2.18
N PHE A 185 8.61 0.98 1.80
CA PHE A 185 9.82 0.33 2.34
C PHE A 185 9.81 -1.20 2.22
N ASP A 186 9.24 -1.68 1.11
CA ASP A 186 9.12 -3.07 0.69
C ASP A 186 9.92 -3.35 -0.60
N LEU A 187 10.67 -2.35 -1.10
CA LEU A 187 11.64 -2.57 -2.15
C LEU A 187 12.72 -3.54 -1.65
N SER A 188 12.86 -4.64 -2.38
CA SER A 188 13.86 -5.68 -2.19
C SER A 188 14.47 -6.06 -3.55
N PRO A 189 15.63 -6.75 -3.57
CA PRO A 189 16.17 -7.29 -4.82
C PRO A 189 15.18 -8.21 -5.56
N ALA A 190 14.40 -8.99 -4.81
CA ALA A 190 13.36 -9.86 -5.37
C ALA A 190 12.23 -9.06 -6.04
N THR A 191 11.90 -7.87 -5.53
CA THR A 191 10.91 -6.98 -6.15
C THR A 191 11.38 -6.55 -7.55
N ILE A 192 12.66 -6.18 -7.71
CA ILE A 192 13.24 -5.79 -9.00
C ILE A 192 13.16 -6.97 -9.99
N VAL A 193 13.57 -8.17 -9.56
CA VAL A 193 13.47 -9.39 -10.36
C VAL A 193 12.02 -9.70 -10.75
N GLY A 194 11.08 -9.55 -9.82
CA GLY A 194 9.65 -9.72 -10.07
C GLY A 194 9.13 -8.78 -11.14
N GLU A 195 9.51 -7.50 -11.11
CA GLU A 195 9.14 -6.54 -12.16
C GLU A 195 9.82 -6.86 -13.50
N THR A 196 11.06 -7.37 -13.51
CA THR A 196 11.69 -7.89 -14.74
C THR A 196 10.87 -9.03 -15.36
N ILE A 197 10.44 -9.99 -14.54
CA ILE A 197 9.60 -11.12 -14.99
C ILE A 197 8.29 -10.60 -15.59
N LYS A 198 7.63 -9.63 -14.94
CA LYS A 198 6.40 -9.01 -15.47
C LYS A 198 6.62 -8.32 -16.81
N ILE A 199 7.73 -7.63 -17.01
CA ILE A 199 8.09 -7.02 -18.30
C ILE A 199 8.25 -8.11 -19.37
N VAL A 200 8.98 -9.19 -19.08
CA VAL A 200 9.17 -10.30 -20.02
C VAL A 200 7.83 -10.95 -20.37
N ILE A 201 6.98 -11.22 -19.38
CA ILE A 201 5.64 -11.76 -19.60
C ILE A 201 4.82 -10.80 -20.46
N GLY A 202 4.85 -9.50 -20.18
CA GLY A 202 4.15 -8.47 -20.96
C GLY A 202 4.58 -8.45 -22.42
N ILE A 203 5.90 -8.43 -22.67
CA ILE A 203 6.49 -8.44 -24.03
C ILE A 203 6.04 -9.66 -24.84
N VAL A 204 6.00 -10.85 -24.22
CA VAL A 204 5.68 -12.10 -24.93
C VAL A 204 4.17 -12.27 -25.09
N LEU A 205 3.41 -12.08 -24.01
CA LEU A 205 2.01 -12.48 -23.94
C LEU A 205 1.07 -11.45 -24.56
N ALA A 206 1.37 -10.15 -24.48
CA ALA A 206 0.50 -9.12 -25.01
C ALA A 206 0.33 -9.21 -26.54
N PRO A 207 1.40 -9.35 -27.36
CA PRO A 207 1.25 -9.56 -28.80
C PRO A 207 0.51 -10.86 -29.13
N ILE A 208 0.78 -11.95 -28.40
CA ILE A 208 0.10 -13.24 -28.59
C ILE A 208 -1.40 -13.11 -28.33
N LEU A 209 -1.78 -12.47 -27.22
CA LEU A 209 -3.19 -12.28 -26.88
C LEU A 209 -3.89 -11.40 -27.90
N VAL A 210 -3.30 -10.26 -28.27
CA VAL A 210 -3.95 -9.29 -29.15
C VAL A 210 -4.06 -9.83 -30.57
N VAL A 211 -2.99 -10.41 -31.11
CA VAL A 211 -3.03 -11.06 -32.42
C VAL A 211 -3.93 -12.30 -32.39
N GLY A 212 -3.86 -13.12 -31.34
CA GLY A 212 -4.73 -14.27 -31.15
C GLY A 212 -6.21 -13.87 -31.06
N LEU A 213 -6.55 -12.82 -30.31
CA LEU A 213 -7.92 -12.29 -30.19
C LEU A 213 -8.43 -11.75 -31.53
N LEU A 214 -7.59 -11.05 -32.29
CA LEU A 214 -7.94 -10.57 -33.63
C LEU A 214 -8.09 -11.70 -34.65
N ARG A 215 -7.43 -12.85 -34.44
CA ARG A 215 -7.52 -14.04 -35.31
C ARG A 215 -8.68 -14.98 -34.95
N PHE A 216 -8.97 -15.16 -33.66
CA PHE A 216 -9.97 -16.11 -33.17
C PHE A 216 -11.29 -15.44 -32.71
N GLY A 217 -11.32 -14.12 -32.53
CA GLY A 217 -12.49 -13.35 -32.08
C GLY A 217 -13.50 -13.08 -33.18
N THR A 218 -13.94 -14.11 -33.89
CA THR A 218 -15.01 -14.00 -34.90
C THR A 218 -16.39 -14.05 -34.26
N SER A 219 -16.73 -12.99 -33.54
CA SER A 219 -18.11 -12.50 -33.40
C SER A 219 -18.21 -10.98 -33.55
N LEU A 220 -17.08 -10.25 -33.44
CA LEU A 220 -16.92 -8.89 -33.93
C LEU A 220 -16.42 -8.86 -35.39
N ALA A 221 -15.88 -9.98 -35.89
CA ALA A 221 -15.38 -10.11 -37.25
C ALA A 221 -16.49 -10.14 -38.32
N GLU A 222 -17.75 -10.45 -37.98
CA GLU A 222 -18.86 -10.36 -38.94
C GLU A 222 -19.19 -8.90 -39.32
N ALA A 223 -18.92 -7.94 -38.43
CA ALA A 223 -19.06 -6.52 -38.74
C ALA A 223 -17.85 -5.93 -39.50
N ILE A 224 -16.70 -6.61 -39.46
CA ILE A 224 -15.43 -6.20 -40.10
C ILE A 224 -15.20 -6.97 -41.42
N ALA A 225 -15.97 -8.03 -41.69
CA ALA A 225 -15.88 -8.90 -42.88
C ALA A 225 -16.26 -8.21 -44.21
N THR A 226 -16.68 -6.95 -44.20
CA THR A 226 -16.82 -6.13 -45.41
C THR A 226 -15.50 -5.46 -45.85
N LEU A 227 -14.44 -5.56 -45.04
CA LEU A 227 -13.10 -5.09 -45.39
C LEU A 227 -12.23 -6.30 -45.77
N GLU A 228 -11.85 -6.39 -47.05
CA GLU A 228 -10.85 -7.35 -47.50
C GLU A 228 -9.56 -7.21 -46.67
N ASP A 229 -9.17 -8.32 -46.03
CA ASP A 229 -7.98 -8.50 -45.20
C ASP A 229 -7.89 -7.60 -43.93
N PRO A 230 -8.52 -7.99 -42.80
CA PRO A 230 -8.71 -7.13 -41.62
C PRO A 230 -7.41 -6.60 -41.01
N MET A 231 -6.27 -7.26 -41.24
CA MET A 231 -4.96 -6.85 -40.71
C MET A 231 -4.24 -5.80 -41.58
N ARG A 232 -4.74 -5.50 -42.79
CA ARG A 232 -4.21 -4.43 -43.67
C ARG A 232 -4.87 -3.08 -43.41
N SER A 233 -6.00 -3.05 -42.72
CA SER A 233 -6.64 -1.78 -42.37
C SER A 233 -5.80 -1.04 -41.32
N PRO A 234 -5.45 0.24 -41.55
CA PRO A 234 -4.60 1.01 -40.63
C PRO A 234 -5.25 1.16 -39.24
N LEU A 235 -6.59 1.15 -39.19
CA LEU A 235 -7.37 1.22 -37.95
C LEU A 235 -7.22 -0.04 -37.09
N VAL A 236 -7.30 -1.25 -37.68
CA VAL A 236 -7.11 -2.50 -36.92
C VAL A 236 -5.68 -2.62 -36.41
N LEU A 237 -4.69 -2.14 -37.18
CA LEU A 237 -3.30 -2.12 -36.73
C LEU A 237 -3.09 -1.17 -35.55
N ALA A 238 -3.63 0.04 -35.61
CA ALA A 238 -3.58 1.00 -34.51
C ALA A 238 -4.26 0.46 -33.24
N LEU A 239 -5.41 -0.21 -33.40
CA LEU A 239 -6.10 -0.90 -32.30
C LEU A 239 -5.27 -2.04 -31.73
N ALA A 240 -4.58 -2.83 -32.57
CA ALA A 240 -3.72 -3.91 -32.13
C ALA A 240 -2.52 -3.39 -31.31
N ILE A 241 -1.86 -2.33 -31.79
CA ILE A 241 -0.71 -1.72 -31.09
C ILE A 241 -1.17 -1.11 -29.76
N THR A 242 -2.28 -0.37 -29.75
CA THR A 242 -2.87 0.19 -28.53
C THR A 242 -3.27 -0.91 -27.55
N GLY A 243 -3.86 -2.00 -28.05
CA GLY A 243 -4.20 -3.18 -27.27
C GLY A 243 -2.97 -3.82 -26.63
N CYS A 244 -1.85 -3.91 -27.35
CA CYS A 244 -0.58 -4.44 -26.82
C CYS A 244 -0.02 -3.54 -25.71
N PHE A 245 -0.09 -2.22 -25.86
CA PHE A 245 0.31 -1.27 -24.81
C PHE A 245 -0.52 -1.44 -23.53
N VAL A 246 -1.85 -1.47 -23.66
CA VAL A 246 -2.76 -1.64 -22.52
C VAL A 246 -2.57 -3.01 -21.85
N ALA A 247 -2.41 -4.07 -22.66
CA ALA A 247 -2.08 -5.40 -22.16
C ALA A 247 -0.74 -5.43 -21.42
N GLY A 248 0.25 -4.65 -21.87
CA GLY A 248 1.52 -4.45 -21.18
C GLY A 248 1.40 -3.74 -19.84
N ILE A 249 0.46 -2.80 -19.68
CA ILE A 249 0.22 -2.12 -18.39
C ILE A 249 -0.27 -3.11 -17.32
N MET A 250 -1.08 -4.10 -17.70
CA MET A 250 -1.71 -5.05 -16.78
C MET A 250 -1.49 -6.52 -17.20
N PRO A 251 -0.26 -7.06 -17.08
CA PRO A 251 0.04 -8.42 -17.51
C PRO A 251 -0.77 -9.47 -16.73
N ASP A 252 -1.12 -9.21 -15.48
CA ASP A 252 -1.92 -10.13 -14.66
C ASP A 252 -3.37 -10.25 -15.15
N VAL A 253 -3.95 -9.17 -15.68
CA VAL A 253 -5.29 -9.19 -16.27
C VAL A 253 -5.29 -10.01 -17.54
N VAL A 254 -4.25 -9.86 -18.36
CA VAL A 254 -4.01 -10.66 -19.56
C VAL A 254 -3.90 -12.14 -19.20
N LEU A 255 -3.06 -12.49 -18.22
CA LEU A 255 -2.89 -13.86 -17.75
C LEU A 255 -4.20 -14.45 -17.20
N ARG A 256 -4.92 -13.69 -16.37
CA ARG A 256 -6.21 -14.11 -15.81
C ARG A 256 -7.26 -14.31 -16.89
N ASN A 257 -7.31 -13.47 -17.93
CA ASN A 257 -8.25 -13.63 -19.03
C ASN A 257 -7.97 -14.91 -19.85
N ILE A 258 -6.69 -15.25 -20.07
CA ILE A 258 -6.32 -16.52 -20.73
C ILE A 258 -6.71 -17.71 -19.85
N LEU A 259 -6.37 -17.67 -18.56
CA LEU A 259 -6.73 -18.72 -17.60
C LEU A 259 -8.24 -18.90 -17.43
N GLN A 260 -9.02 -17.83 -17.54
CA GLN A 260 -10.48 -17.87 -17.42
C GLN A 260 -11.19 -18.33 -18.69
N ARG A 261 -10.59 -18.12 -19.87
CA ARG A 261 -11.16 -18.56 -21.15
C ARG A 261 -11.01 -20.06 -21.37
N ASP A 262 -9.99 -20.67 -20.79
CA ASP A 262 -9.81 -22.11 -20.91
C ASP A 262 -10.50 -22.87 -19.78
N LYS A 263 -11.01 -24.05 -20.10
CA LYS A 263 -11.86 -24.92 -19.25
C LYS A 263 -11.10 -25.54 -18.06
N LEU A 264 -10.25 -24.81 -17.34
CA LEU A 264 -9.63 -25.24 -16.09
C LEU A 264 -10.65 -25.12 -14.94
N LYS A 265 -11.72 -25.92 -15.02
CA LYS A 265 -12.82 -26.00 -14.03
C LYS A 265 -12.37 -26.32 -12.59
N ASN A 266 -11.12 -26.68 -12.36
CA ASN A 266 -10.56 -27.06 -11.06
C ASN A 266 -9.82 -25.91 -10.34
N PHE A 267 -9.72 -24.72 -10.92
CA PHE A 267 -9.15 -23.58 -10.21
C PHE A 267 -10.23 -22.91 -9.36
N LYS A 268 -10.00 -22.86 -8.04
CA LYS A 268 -10.87 -22.31 -6.99
C LYS A 268 -11.48 -20.98 -7.46
N ARG A 269 -12.79 -20.98 -7.76
CA ARG A 269 -13.53 -19.77 -8.13
C ARG A 269 -13.84 -19.00 -6.85
N GLU A 270 -13.48 -17.73 -6.83
CA GLU A 270 -13.87 -16.80 -5.78
C GLU A 270 -15.41 -16.61 -5.78
N GLU A 271 -16.03 -16.77 -4.61
CA GLU A 271 -17.48 -16.60 -4.45
C GLU A 271 -17.87 -15.13 -4.56
N ARG A 272 -18.57 -14.77 -5.64
CA ARG A 272 -18.97 -13.38 -5.92
C ARG A 272 -19.96 -12.81 -4.90
N GLU A 273 -20.75 -13.65 -4.25
CA GLU A 273 -21.76 -13.22 -3.26
C GLU A 273 -21.10 -12.73 -1.97
N VAL A 274 -20.04 -13.41 -1.52
CA VAL A 274 -19.19 -12.99 -0.40
C VAL A 274 -18.60 -11.60 -0.69
N PHE A 275 -18.03 -11.38 -1.88
CA PHE A 275 -17.50 -10.08 -2.28
C PHE A 275 -18.55 -8.94 -2.30
N ARG A 276 -19.82 -9.25 -2.59
CA ARG A 276 -20.90 -8.24 -2.58
C ARG A 276 -21.30 -7.83 -1.16
N ALA A 277 -21.18 -8.74 -0.20
CA ALA A 277 -21.46 -8.46 1.21
C ALA A 277 -20.37 -7.60 1.87
N PHE A 278 -19.10 -7.77 1.46
CA PHE A 278 -17.95 -7.02 1.98
C PHE A 278 -17.62 -5.79 1.13
N LYS A 279 -18.56 -4.84 1.04
CA LYS A 279 -18.26 -3.55 0.41
C LYS A 279 -17.16 -2.83 1.19
N ILE A 280 -16.14 -2.36 0.47
CA ILE A 280 -15.04 -1.58 1.04
C ILE A 280 -15.58 -0.24 1.52
N THR A 281 -15.31 0.12 2.78
CA THR A 281 -15.68 1.43 3.31
C THR A 281 -14.59 2.44 2.95
N PRO A 282 -14.94 3.54 2.27
CA PRO A 282 -13.97 4.58 1.92
C PRO A 282 -13.39 5.23 3.18
N VAL A 283 -12.12 5.65 3.13
CA VAL A 283 -11.42 6.28 4.25
C VAL A 283 -11.96 7.69 4.54
N GLU A 284 -12.56 8.33 3.54
CA GLU A 284 -13.16 9.67 3.59
C GLU A 284 -14.34 9.80 4.57
N ILE A 285 -14.85 8.68 5.09
CA ILE A 285 -15.81 8.72 6.20
C ILE A 285 -15.20 9.25 7.50
N ILE A 286 -13.88 9.18 7.62
CA ILE A 286 -13.15 9.60 8.81
C ILE A 286 -12.99 11.11 8.78
N ASP A 287 -13.38 11.75 9.88
CA ASP A 287 -13.29 13.20 10.01
C ASP A 287 -11.83 13.66 9.97
N GLY A 288 -11.58 14.72 9.20
CA GLY A 288 -10.25 15.23 8.90
C GLY A 288 -9.51 14.54 7.74
N ILE A 289 -10.12 13.57 7.04
CA ILE A 289 -9.56 12.96 5.81
C ILE A 289 -10.31 13.46 4.58
N ASP A 290 -9.67 14.31 3.80
CA ASP A 290 -10.17 14.76 2.50
C ASP A 290 -9.68 13.85 1.34
N SER A 291 -10.06 14.21 0.11
CA SER A 291 -9.67 13.48 -1.09
C SER A 291 -8.16 13.48 -1.35
N GLU A 292 -7.42 14.52 -0.94
CA GLU A 292 -5.98 14.60 -1.12
C GLU A 292 -5.26 13.70 -0.10
N ILE A 293 -5.69 13.77 1.15
CA ILE A 293 -5.20 12.92 2.24
C ILE A 293 -5.44 11.45 1.90
N ARG A 294 -6.61 11.12 1.38
CA ARG A 294 -6.90 9.77 0.87
C ARG A 294 -5.90 9.32 -0.19
N VAL A 295 -5.56 10.17 -1.17
CA VAL A 295 -4.57 9.81 -2.21
C VAL A 295 -3.19 9.55 -1.59
N ARG A 296 -2.79 10.33 -0.60
CA ARG A 296 -1.53 10.09 0.12
C ARG A 296 -1.59 8.82 0.96
N LEU A 297 -2.71 8.51 1.61
CA LEU A 297 -2.89 7.26 2.35
C LEU A 297 -2.92 6.04 1.42
N ASP A 298 -3.45 6.19 0.20
CA ASP A 298 -3.44 5.17 -0.86
C ASP A 298 -2.00 4.78 -1.24
N ASP A 299 -1.07 5.76 -1.27
CA ASP A 299 0.35 5.50 -1.49
C ASP A 299 0.98 4.60 -0.40
N HIS A 300 0.35 4.53 0.78
CA HIS A 300 0.75 3.72 1.94
C HIS A 300 -0.11 2.47 2.15
N HIS A 301 -0.80 2.00 1.10
CA HIS A 301 -1.69 0.84 1.14
C HIS A 301 -2.88 0.96 2.11
N ILE A 302 -3.26 2.18 2.49
CA ILE A 302 -4.45 2.46 3.29
C ILE A 302 -5.57 2.88 2.34
N HIS A 303 -6.27 1.88 1.79
CA HIS A 303 -7.34 2.08 0.81
C HIS A 303 -8.73 2.13 1.42
N SER A 304 -8.87 1.69 2.67
CA SER A 304 -10.15 1.49 3.34
C SER A 304 -10.10 1.80 4.82
N THR A 305 -11.26 2.08 5.41
CA THR A 305 -11.39 2.28 6.85
C THR A 305 -10.89 1.08 7.64
N GLN A 306 -11.08 -0.13 7.10
CA GLN A 306 -10.60 -1.39 7.69
C GLN A 306 -9.07 -1.46 7.73
N ASN A 307 -8.39 -1.04 6.65
CA ASN A 307 -6.92 -0.98 6.65
C ASN A 307 -6.41 0.05 7.66
N LEU A 308 -7.07 1.21 7.73
CA LEU A 308 -6.70 2.26 8.69
C LEU A 308 -6.92 1.82 10.15
N ALA A 309 -8.03 1.14 10.46
CA ALA A 309 -8.33 0.63 11.80
C ALA A 309 -7.30 -0.38 12.31
N ALA A 310 -6.76 -1.21 11.41
CA ALA A 310 -5.74 -2.21 11.71
C ALA A 310 -4.30 -1.65 11.67
N ALA A 311 -4.09 -0.46 11.10
CA ALA A 311 -2.77 0.12 10.92
C ALA A 311 -2.06 0.43 12.24
N ASN A 312 -0.73 0.31 12.26
CA ASN A 312 0.09 0.73 13.39
C ASN A 312 0.28 2.25 13.32
N PRO A 313 -0.24 3.05 14.29
CA PRO A 313 -0.13 4.51 14.26
C PRO A 313 1.30 5.03 14.20
N LEU A 314 2.22 4.37 14.91
CA LEU A 314 3.64 4.77 14.92
C LEU A 314 4.32 4.47 13.59
N MET A 315 3.89 3.40 12.90
CA MET A 315 4.37 3.11 11.54
C MET A 315 3.88 4.17 10.56
N LEU A 316 2.59 4.49 10.60
CA LEU A 316 2.01 5.54 9.77
C LEU A 316 2.68 6.88 10.01
N PHE A 317 3.02 7.22 11.26
CA PHE A 317 3.74 8.46 11.59
C PHE A 317 5.12 8.53 10.93
N VAL A 318 5.85 7.41 10.88
CA VAL A 318 7.17 7.35 10.24
C VAL A 318 7.07 7.41 8.71
N GLU A 319 5.98 6.88 8.16
CA GLU A 319 5.83 6.71 6.71
C GLU A 319 5.15 7.90 6.03
N THR A 320 4.32 8.64 6.75
CA THR A 320 3.48 9.72 6.23
C THR A 320 3.89 11.08 6.82
N PRO A 321 3.51 12.21 6.19
CA PRO A 321 3.79 13.54 6.72
C PRO A 321 2.81 13.99 7.82
N TYR A 322 1.95 13.10 8.34
CA TYR A 322 0.90 13.46 9.29
C TYR A 322 1.38 13.40 10.74
N GLY A 323 0.85 14.28 11.58
CA GLY A 323 1.22 14.32 13.01
C GLY A 323 0.71 13.09 13.76
N VAL A 324 1.45 12.67 14.80
CA VAL A 324 1.11 11.47 15.59
C VAL A 324 -0.29 11.54 16.20
N TYR A 325 -0.72 12.70 16.71
CA TYR A 325 -2.06 12.88 17.29
C TYR A 325 -3.17 12.76 16.25
N GLN A 326 -2.95 13.31 15.06
CA GLN A 326 -3.88 13.22 13.94
C GLN A 326 -4.06 11.76 13.49
N ILE A 327 -2.96 11.02 13.37
CA ILE A 327 -3.00 9.60 13.00
C ILE A 327 -3.70 8.77 14.08
N MET A 328 -3.32 8.96 15.35
CA MET A 328 -3.95 8.24 16.47
C MET A 328 -5.46 8.46 16.51
N ASP A 329 -5.88 9.69 16.23
CA ASP A 329 -7.27 10.05 16.14
C ASP A 329 -8.00 9.37 14.98
N TRP A 330 -7.45 9.46 13.76
CA TRP A 330 -7.98 8.78 12.58
C TRP A 330 -8.10 7.27 12.76
N VAL A 331 -7.11 6.62 13.36
CA VAL A 331 -7.15 5.18 13.65
C VAL A 331 -8.26 4.88 14.67
N ALA A 332 -8.44 5.70 15.70
CA ALA A 332 -9.49 5.52 16.69
C ALA A 332 -10.91 5.69 16.11
N GLN A 333 -11.08 6.65 15.19
CA GLN A 333 -12.32 6.82 14.43
C GLN A 333 -12.59 5.63 13.50
N ALA A 334 -11.55 5.14 12.82
CA ALA A 334 -11.65 4.00 11.92
C ALA A 334 -12.03 2.71 12.67
N GLN A 335 -11.45 2.48 13.85
CA GLN A 335 -11.83 1.37 14.73
C GLN A 335 -13.29 1.45 15.17
N LEU A 336 -13.78 2.64 15.53
CA LEU A 336 -15.21 2.86 15.79
C LEU A 336 -16.05 2.46 14.58
N CYS A 337 -15.72 2.99 13.39
CA CYS A 337 -16.44 2.70 12.16
C CYS A 337 -16.46 1.21 11.79
N CYS A 338 -15.35 0.50 11.96
CA CYS A 338 -15.31 -0.94 11.75
C CYS A 338 -16.15 -1.72 12.77
N SER A 339 -16.24 -1.24 14.01
CA SER A 339 -16.98 -1.92 15.09
C SER A 339 -18.50 -1.72 15.06
N VAL A 340 -18.98 -0.57 14.56
CA VAL A 340 -20.44 -0.25 14.55
C VAL A 340 -21.03 -0.18 13.15
N GLY A 341 -20.23 0.13 12.13
CA GLY A 341 -20.67 0.35 10.76
C GLY A 341 -20.89 1.83 10.42
N ARG A 342 -20.76 2.15 9.12
CA ARG A 342 -20.74 3.53 8.59
C ARG A 342 -21.99 4.34 8.96
N GLU A 343 -23.18 3.77 8.82
CA GLU A 343 -24.44 4.48 9.06
C GLU A 343 -24.61 4.82 10.54
N ARG A 344 -24.12 3.96 11.43
CA ARG A 344 -24.20 4.16 12.88
C ARG A 344 -23.23 5.24 13.34
N VAL A 345 -22.02 5.29 12.79
CA VAL A 345 -21.04 6.35 13.12
C VAL A 345 -21.59 7.74 12.85
N ILE A 346 -22.23 7.95 11.69
CA ILE A 346 -22.81 9.25 11.34
C ILE A 346 -23.87 9.69 12.37
N ARG A 347 -24.61 8.74 12.95
CA ARG A 347 -25.61 9.00 14.00
C ARG A 347 -24.99 9.24 15.38
N LEU A 348 -23.76 8.78 15.61
CA LEU A 348 -23.03 8.98 16.87
C LEU A 348 -22.36 10.35 16.97
N TRP A 349 -21.98 10.98 15.85
CA TRP A 349 -21.31 12.28 15.85
C TRP A 349 -22.08 13.41 16.55
N PRO A 350 -23.41 13.60 16.34
CA PRO A 350 -24.17 14.62 17.05
C PRO A 350 -24.20 14.44 18.57
N LEU A 351 -23.95 13.20 19.05
CA LEU A 351 -23.87 12.87 20.47
C LEU A 351 -22.46 13.09 21.05
N GLY A 352 -21.50 13.57 20.25
CA GLY A 352 -20.11 13.79 20.65
C GLY A 352 -19.26 12.51 20.71
N VAL A 353 -19.78 11.38 20.22
CA VAL A 353 -19.03 10.12 20.16
C VAL A 353 -18.35 10.01 18.80
N ARG A 354 -17.03 10.22 18.77
CA ARG A 354 -16.24 10.25 17.53
C ARG A 354 -15.27 9.08 17.41
N THR A 355 -14.82 8.53 18.54
CA THR A 355 -13.83 7.45 18.59
C THR A 355 -14.27 6.32 19.52
N LEU A 356 -13.64 5.16 19.38
CA LEU A 356 -13.94 4.02 20.24
C LEU A 356 -13.65 4.29 21.74
N PHE A 357 -12.68 5.16 22.03
CA PHE A 357 -12.38 5.57 23.41
C PHE A 357 -13.42 6.53 24.00
N ASP A 358 -14.24 7.18 23.18
CA ASP A 358 -15.37 7.97 23.69
C ASP A 358 -16.49 7.04 24.18
N LEU A 359 -16.68 5.89 23.52
CA LEU A 359 -17.57 4.83 24.01
C LEU A 359 -17.07 4.26 25.33
N GLU A 360 -15.77 3.96 25.44
CA GLU A 360 -15.19 3.51 26.69
C GLU A 360 -15.42 4.50 27.83
N ARG A 361 -15.19 5.79 27.58
CA ARG A 361 -15.40 6.83 28.58
C ARG A 361 -16.87 6.92 29.01
N LEU A 362 -17.81 6.70 28.09
CA LEU A 362 -19.23 6.68 28.38
C LEU A 362 -19.64 5.43 29.19
N ALA A 363 -19.01 4.29 28.91
CA ALA A 363 -19.23 3.03 29.61
C ALA A 363 -18.51 2.96 30.96
N ALA A 364 -17.47 3.76 31.19
CA ALA A 364 -16.67 3.73 32.40
C ALA A 364 -17.53 3.90 33.68
N PRO A 365 -17.23 3.16 34.77
CA PRO A 365 -17.91 3.35 36.05
C PRO A 365 -17.60 4.75 36.58
N SER A 366 -18.62 5.59 36.72
CA SER A 366 -18.47 6.92 37.33
C SER A 366 -19.71 7.28 38.13
N VAL A 367 -19.51 8.03 39.22
CA VAL A 367 -20.58 8.50 40.11
C VAL A 367 -21.60 9.39 39.37
N THR A 368 -21.21 9.96 38.23
CA THR A 368 -22.00 10.86 37.39
C THR A 368 -22.14 10.35 35.96
N ARG A 369 -22.25 9.03 35.76
CA ARG A 369 -22.47 8.43 34.44
C ARG A 369 -23.79 8.97 33.85
N ASN A 370 -23.73 9.56 32.66
CA ASN A 370 -24.92 10.00 31.95
C ASN A 370 -25.61 8.80 31.27
N GLU A 371 -26.42 8.07 32.02
CA GLU A 371 -27.15 6.90 31.53
C GLU A 371 -28.07 7.20 30.34
N ALA A 372 -28.67 8.40 30.31
CA ALA A 372 -29.55 8.78 29.21
C ALA A 372 -28.78 8.82 27.88
N LEU A 373 -27.59 9.41 27.90
CA LEU A 373 -26.69 9.42 26.75
C LEU A 373 -26.20 8.01 26.39
N LEU A 374 -25.85 7.19 27.38
CA LEU A 374 -25.41 5.81 27.18
C LEU A 374 -26.49 4.95 26.52
N LEU A 375 -27.74 5.06 26.97
CA LEU A 375 -28.86 4.33 26.37
C LEU A 375 -29.15 4.80 24.94
N GLU A 376 -29.03 6.09 24.66
CA GLU A 376 -29.24 6.60 23.30
C GLU A 376 -28.15 6.14 22.32
N VAL A 377 -26.89 6.12 22.79
CA VAL A 377 -25.78 5.48 22.07
C VAL A 377 -26.06 3.98 21.88
N GLY A 378 -26.56 3.31 22.91
CA GLY A 378 -27.00 1.91 22.85
C GLY A 378 -28.05 1.64 21.77
N ARG A 379 -29.07 2.49 21.67
CA ARG A 379 -30.11 2.39 20.63
C ARG A 379 -29.55 2.55 19.21
N ILE A 380 -28.50 3.34 19.04
CA ILE A 380 -27.82 3.48 17.74
C ILE A 380 -26.99 2.22 17.43
N ILE A 381 -26.21 1.73 18.40
CA ILE A 381 -25.25 0.63 18.21
C ILE A 381 -25.97 -0.74 18.08
N LEU A 382 -26.85 -1.05 19.02
CA LEU A 382 -27.55 -2.35 19.11
C LEU A 382 -28.90 -2.33 18.38
N GLY A 383 -29.49 -1.14 18.20
CA GLY A 383 -30.84 -0.97 17.68
C GLY A 383 -31.86 -0.78 18.81
N ALA A 384 -32.83 0.11 18.58
CA ALA A 384 -33.90 0.40 19.55
C ALA A 384 -34.63 -0.87 20.05
N PRO A 385 -34.99 -1.86 19.20
CA PRO A 385 -35.71 -3.04 19.66
C PRO A 385 -34.97 -3.87 20.71
N MET A 386 -33.63 -3.95 20.65
CA MET A 386 -32.84 -4.68 21.65
C MET A 386 -32.79 -3.96 22.99
N ILE A 387 -32.77 -2.63 22.98
CA ILE A 387 -32.72 -1.81 24.20
C ILE A 387 -34.10 -1.76 24.86
N ASP A 388 -35.15 -1.58 24.06
CA ASP A 388 -36.52 -1.44 24.56
C ASP A 388 -37.10 -2.79 25.03
N ALA A 389 -36.50 -3.93 24.63
CA ALA A 389 -36.85 -5.27 25.09
C ALA A 389 -36.19 -5.68 26.43
N ALA A 390 -35.30 -4.85 26.99
CA ALA A 390 -34.66 -5.16 28.27
C ALA A 390 -35.69 -5.16 29.42
N ALA A 391 -35.49 -6.07 30.39
CA ALA A 391 -36.43 -6.26 31.50
C ALA A 391 -36.57 -5.01 32.38
N ASP A 392 -35.48 -4.28 32.59
CA ASP A 392 -35.45 -3.00 33.28
C ASP A 392 -34.36 -2.10 32.70
N ARG A 393 -34.32 -0.85 33.20
CA ARG A 393 -33.36 0.16 32.77
C ARG A 393 -31.91 -0.24 33.08
N GLN A 394 -31.67 -0.93 34.18
CA GLN A 394 -30.31 -1.32 34.58
C GLN A 394 -29.79 -2.42 33.66
N ALA A 395 -30.62 -3.41 33.33
CA ALA A 395 -30.32 -4.46 32.36
C ALA A 395 -30.01 -3.88 30.97
N ALA A 396 -30.73 -2.82 30.56
CA ALA A 396 -30.43 -2.10 29.32
C ALA A 396 -29.06 -1.41 29.37
N VAL A 397 -28.73 -0.76 30.48
CA VAL A 397 -27.42 -0.13 30.70
C VAL A 397 -26.32 -1.18 30.68
N ASP A 398 -26.48 -2.29 31.40
CA ASP A 398 -25.50 -3.37 31.49
C ASP A 398 -25.26 -4.04 30.13
N LEU A 399 -26.33 -4.23 29.33
CA LEU A 399 -26.23 -4.73 27.97
C LEU A 399 -25.39 -3.80 27.08
N VAL A 400 -25.60 -2.49 27.17
CA VAL A 400 -24.83 -1.51 26.40
C VAL A 400 -23.37 -1.49 26.85
N VAL A 401 -23.11 -1.55 28.16
CA VAL A 401 -21.74 -1.63 28.71
C VAL A 401 -21.04 -2.88 28.21
N ALA A 402 -21.64 -4.06 28.35
CA ALA A 402 -21.07 -5.32 27.89
C ALA A 402 -20.79 -5.32 26.37
N SER A 403 -21.70 -4.71 25.60
CA SER A 403 -21.55 -4.52 24.15
C SER A 403 -20.36 -3.61 23.80
N ILE A 404 -20.13 -2.54 24.58
CA ILE A 404 -18.97 -1.66 24.41
C ILE A 404 -17.68 -2.40 24.80
N GLU A 405 -17.66 -3.10 25.94
CA GLU A 405 -16.51 -3.88 26.41
C GLU A 405 -16.05 -4.91 25.37
N LEU A 406 -16.99 -5.67 24.79
CA LEU A 406 -16.69 -6.65 23.74
C LEU A 406 -16.04 -6.01 22.50
N ARG A 407 -16.30 -4.74 22.20
CA ARG A 407 -15.65 -4.02 21.10
C ARG A 407 -14.26 -3.50 21.48
N LEU A 408 -14.03 -3.25 22.77
CA LEU A 408 -12.74 -2.77 23.29
C LEU A 408 -11.70 -3.90 23.39
N ASP A 409 -12.14 -5.16 23.41
CA ASP A 409 -11.28 -6.35 23.45
C ASP A 409 -10.53 -6.64 22.14
N ASP A 410 -10.76 -5.85 21.09
CA ASP A 410 -10.01 -5.98 19.83
C ASP A 410 -8.51 -5.68 20.03
N PRO A 411 -7.60 -6.53 19.51
CA PRO A 411 -6.16 -6.36 19.71
C PRO A 411 -5.61 -5.05 19.13
N HIS A 412 -6.18 -4.54 18.04
CA HIS A 412 -5.79 -3.26 17.45
C HIS A 412 -6.19 -2.07 18.33
N VAL A 413 -7.31 -2.20 19.06
CA VAL A 413 -7.79 -1.20 20.02
C VAL A 413 -6.88 -1.18 21.24
N GLN A 414 -6.56 -2.35 21.80
CA GLN A 414 -5.65 -2.47 22.96
C GLN A 414 -4.26 -1.93 22.63
N ARG A 415 -3.77 -2.20 21.42
CA ARG A 415 -2.53 -1.63 20.91
C ARG A 415 -2.57 -0.10 20.84
N LEU A 416 -3.66 0.48 20.33
CA LEU A 416 -3.82 1.93 20.25
C LEU A 416 -3.91 2.55 21.65
N ARG A 417 -4.62 1.90 22.58
CA ARG A 417 -4.71 2.29 23.99
C ARG A 417 -3.33 2.41 24.63
N GLN A 418 -2.46 1.42 24.44
CA GLN A 418 -1.09 1.46 24.98
C GLN A 418 -0.33 2.72 24.52
N ILE A 419 -0.47 3.08 23.24
CA ILE A 419 0.16 4.28 22.68
C ILE A 419 -0.46 5.55 23.30
N PHE A 420 -1.78 5.63 23.41
CA PHE A 420 -2.46 6.76 24.04
C PHE A 420 -2.05 6.95 25.52
N ILE A 421 -1.91 5.87 26.27
CA ILE A 421 -1.45 5.94 27.66
C ILE A 421 -0.01 6.46 27.71
N ALA A 422 0.88 5.87 26.92
CA ALA A 422 2.29 6.27 26.89
C ALA A 422 2.50 7.74 26.48
N VAL A 423 1.67 8.25 25.55
CA VAL A 423 1.71 9.66 25.16
C VAL A 423 1.06 10.56 26.22
N GLY A 424 -0.10 10.16 26.77
CA GLY A 424 -0.81 10.90 27.79
C GLY A 424 -0.03 11.07 29.09
N ASP A 425 0.75 10.06 29.48
CA ASP A 425 1.64 10.12 30.64
C ASP A 425 2.70 11.23 30.52
N ARG A 426 3.05 11.66 29.30
CA ARG A 426 3.97 12.79 29.10
C ARG A 426 3.31 14.16 29.15
N LEU A 427 2.04 14.26 28.77
CA LEU A 427 1.31 15.53 28.77
C LEU A 427 0.93 15.98 30.19
N GLY A 428 1.02 15.08 31.17
CA GLY A 428 0.71 15.34 32.57
C GLY A 428 -0.62 14.71 33.01
N PRO A 429 -0.87 14.64 34.33
CA PRO A 429 -2.01 13.93 34.89
C PRO A 429 -3.37 14.49 34.45
N ASP A 430 -3.45 15.79 34.18
CA ASP A 430 -4.69 16.47 33.76
C ASP A 430 -5.06 16.21 32.29
N CYS A 431 -4.09 15.79 31.48
CA CYS A 431 -4.26 15.49 30.06
C CYS A 431 -4.47 13.98 29.79
N ARG A 432 -4.55 13.16 30.83
CA ARG A 432 -4.78 11.72 30.69
C ARG A 432 -6.21 11.44 30.24
N ARG A 433 -6.33 10.93 29.01
CA ARG A 433 -7.61 10.47 28.45
C ARG A 433 -8.23 9.32 29.27
N PHE A 434 -7.38 8.42 29.77
CA PHE A 434 -7.78 7.34 30.66
C PHE A 434 -7.36 7.71 32.08
N ARG A 435 -8.32 7.97 32.98
CA ARG A 435 -7.99 8.16 34.39
C ARG A 435 -7.53 6.82 34.95
N ALA A 436 -6.43 6.81 35.69
CA ALA A 436 -6.04 5.63 36.44
C ALA A 436 -7.20 5.25 37.37
N GLN A 437 -7.65 4.00 37.27
CA GLN A 437 -8.52 3.42 38.28
C GLN A 437 -7.76 3.57 39.61
N PRO A 438 -8.31 4.22 40.64
CA PRO A 438 -7.63 4.27 41.93
C PRO A 438 -7.38 2.82 42.34
N ALA A 439 -6.11 2.50 42.62
CA ALA A 439 -5.76 1.20 43.19
C ALA A 439 -6.74 0.95 44.33
N GLY A 440 -7.50 -0.15 44.22
CA GLY A 440 -8.56 -0.46 45.16
C GLY A 440 -8.03 -0.28 46.57
N ALA A 441 -8.78 0.47 47.37
CA ALA A 441 -8.67 0.37 48.81
C ALA A 441 -8.81 -1.12 49.13
N SER A 442 -7.69 -1.77 49.42
CA SER A 442 -7.68 -3.03 50.14
C SER A 442 -8.38 -2.72 51.46
N GLY A 443 -9.67 -3.03 51.49
CA GLY A 443 -10.44 -3.02 52.72
C GLY A 443 -9.74 -3.94 53.70
N ASN A 444 -9.20 -3.36 54.76
CA ASN A 444 -8.96 -4.08 56.00
C ASN A 444 -10.28 -4.72 56.40
N ALA A 445 -10.42 -6.01 56.14
CA ALA A 445 -11.36 -6.85 56.85
C ALA A 445 -10.65 -7.32 58.12
N THR A 446 -11.11 -6.77 59.24
CA THR A 446 -10.93 -7.29 60.60
C THR A 446 -11.35 -8.74 60.72
#